data_AF-A0L1W8-F1
#
_entry.id   AF-A0L1W8-F1
#
_cell.length_a   1.000
_cell.length_b   1.000
_cell.length_c   1.000
_cell.angle_alpha   90.00
_cell.angle_beta   90.00
_cell.angle_gamma   90.00
#
_symmetry.space_group_name_H-M   'P 1'
#
loop_
_entity.id
_entity.type
_entity.pdbx_description
1 polymer ?
#
loop_
_entity_poly.entity_id
_entity_poly.type
_entity_poly.pdbx_seq_one_letter_code
_entity_poly.pdbx_strand_id
1 'polypeptide(L)'
;MDMLLAENSPIRQQLLEQKLAQFKDPKLANVLSAFIRSSVDLYPCADEDYAQLGNSRLGGLPDLPVGMDYPVTLVGRLEMLDAYAEEFDHTREYIEEHYCWSQDWDWDEAAQAFRVPMQFIAQLNCSDLKAFQSYLPREGRLLFFLERWRFSEMLRGHVYYVAEDLLLKSGKAIAEPKFDDAVCANYEYEAAYQLQGIASIKMIATDMINSDNPHLLKLAKARLQALPEPQQAMVLEALAVVDDELVPEWQDQLKGYELIQLNEHGFIPGQILTQSQWANTDWQSSNFRALLVPEQPLPYYNGIASINGHGDSRYKAPELHAAAELGGNAEDYLVLFKAVYSEHSMQLNFIIHRDDLALGKFDRIYCIYDN
;
A
#
# COMPACT_ATOMS: atom_id res chain seq x y z
N MET A 1 8.76 -21.48 9.46
CA MET A 1 9.69 -20.45 8.95
C MET A 1 8.81 -19.27 8.56
N ASP A 2 9.11 -18.05 9.02
CA ASP A 2 8.25 -16.89 8.79
C ASP A 2 8.32 -16.49 7.30
N MET A 3 7.25 -16.76 6.56
CA MET A 3 7.17 -16.53 5.11
C MET A 3 7.18 -15.03 4.75
N LEU A 4 7.00 -14.15 5.74
CA LEU A 4 6.98 -12.70 5.54
C LEU A 4 8.38 -12.09 5.52
N LEU A 5 9.44 -12.86 5.83
CA LEU A 5 10.82 -12.38 5.88
C LEU A 5 11.61 -12.78 4.63
N ALA A 6 12.45 -11.86 4.14
CA ALA A 6 13.22 -12.02 2.91
C ALA A 6 14.25 -13.16 3.01
N GLU A 7 14.87 -13.35 4.18
CA GLU A 7 15.84 -14.44 4.42
C GLU A 7 15.25 -15.84 4.23
N ASN A 8 13.92 -15.96 4.33
CA ASN A 8 13.19 -17.20 4.18
C ASN A 8 12.66 -17.39 2.75
N SER A 9 12.96 -16.46 1.84
CA SER A 9 12.48 -16.43 0.46
C SER A 9 13.63 -16.73 -0.51
N PRO A 10 13.68 -17.93 -1.14
CA PRO A 10 14.74 -18.29 -2.08
C PRO A 10 14.89 -17.30 -3.24
N ILE A 11 13.77 -16.79 -3.76
CA ILE A 11 13.78 -15.86 -4.90
C ILE A 11 14.31 -14.46 -4.55
N ARG A 12 14.46 -14.13 -3.26
CA ARG A 12 14.96 -12.84 -2.77
C ARG A 12 16.37 -12.92 -2.23
N GLN A 13 16.98 -14.10 -2.21
CA GLN A 13 18.30 -14.30 -1.59
C GLN A 13 19.36 -13.40 -2.20
N GLN A 14 19.43 -13.33 -3.54
CA GLN A 14 20.38 -12.46 -4.23
C GLN A 14 20.16 -10.97 -3.89
N LEU A 15 18.91 -10.51 -3.91
CA LEU A 15 18.58 -9.12 -3.60
C LEU A 15 18.88 -8.77 -2.13
N LEU A 16 18.60 -9.71 -1.22
CA LEU A 16 18.94 -9.59 0.19
C LEU A 16 20.47 -9.50 0.38
N GLU A 17 21.24 -10.41 -0.22
CA GLU A 17 22.70 -10.40 -0.14
C GLU A 17 23.29 -9.09 -0.68
N GLN A 18 22.80 -8.61 -1.82
CA GLN A 18 23.20 -7.32 -2.40
C GLN A 18 22.91 -6.15 -1.46
N LYS A 19 21.73 -6.12 -0.83
CA LYS A 19 21.34 -5.06 0.11
C LYS A 19 22.17 -5.12 1.39
N LEU A 20 22.40 -6.31 1.95
CA LEU A 20 23.22 -6.50 3.14
C LEU A 20 24.68 -6.12 2.90
N ALA A 21 25.21 -6.31 1.70
CA ALA A 21 26.57 -5.92 1.34
C ALA A 21 26.78 -4.39 1.27
N GLN A 22 25.70 -3.59 1.21
CA GLN A 22 25.78 -2.13 1.21
C GLN A 22 26.01 -1.53 2.61
N PHE A 23 25.82 -2.32 3.67
CA PHE A 23 26.07 -1.86 5.04
C PHE A 23 27.57 -1.75 5.31
N LYS A 24 27.99 -0.62 5.91
CA LYS A 24 29.38 -0.41 6.36
C LYS A 24 29.83 -1.47 7.40
N ASP A 25 28.92 -1.93 8.27
CA ASP A 25 29.16 -2.97 9.27
C ASP A 25 28.35 -4.26 8.96
N PRO A 26 29.01 -5.38 8.61
CA PRO A 26 28.36 -6.66 8.37
C PRO A 26 27.57 -7.23 9.56
N LYS A 27 27.93 -6.88 10.80
CA LYS A 27 27.23 -7.35 12.01
C LYS A 27 25.87 -6.68 12.15
N LEU A 28 25.82 -5.38 11.86
CA LEU A 28 24.58 -4.63 11.79
C LEU A 28 23.69 -5.18 10.68
N ALA A 29 24.25 -5.49 9.51
CA ALA A 29 23.52 -6.11 8.41
C ALA A 29 22.84 -7.43 8.83
N ASN A 30 23.57 -8.31 9.54
CA ASN A 30 23.01 -9.57 10.04
C ASN A 30 21.85 -9.35 11.02
N VAL A 31 21.95 -8.35 11.91
CA VAL A 31 20.86 -8.04 12.85
C VAL A 31 19.66 -7.43 12.12
N LEU A 32 19.90 -6.51 11.18
CA LEU A 32 18.84 -5.84 10.43
C LEU A 32 18.12 -6.75 9.44
N SER A 33 18.78 -7.81 8.95
CA SER A 33 18.16 -8.80 8.07
C SER A 33 16.89 -9.43 8.64
N ALA A 34 16.76 -9.45 9.98
CA ALA A 34 15.58 -9.92 10.70
C ALA A 34 14.30 -9.14 10.38
N PHE A 35 14.46 -7.89 9.91
CA PHE A 35 13.38 -6.96 9.65
C PHE A 35 13.11 -6.77 8.16
N ILE A 36 13.89 -7.41 7.29
CA ILE A 36 13.72 -7.26 5.85
C ILE A 36 12.58 -8.17 5.40
N ARG A 37 11.51 -7.57 4.88
CA ARG A 37 10.31 -8.26 4.42
C ARG A 37 10.49 -8.87 3.05
N SER A 38 9.86 -10.02 2.87
CA SER A 38 9.61 -10.63 1.58
C SER A 38 8.40 -9.96 0.92
N SER A 39 8.64 -8.85 0.22
CA SER A 39 7.60 -7.98 -0.35
C SER A 39 7.36 -8.25 -1.83
N VAL A 40 6.21 -7.86 -2.37
CA VAL A 40 6.00 -7.78 -3.81
C VAL A 40 5.75 -6.32 -4.17
N ASP A 41 6.56 -5.76 -5.06
CA ASP A 41 6.33 -4.41 -5.60
C ASP A 41 5.50 -4.50 -6.85
N LEU A 42 4.63 -3.52 -7.03
CA LEU A 42 3.67 -3.43 -8.12
C LEU A 42 3.98 -2.17 -8.93
N TYR A 43 4.19 -2.35 -10.22
CA TYR A 43 4.54 -1.29 -11.17
C TYR A 43 3.48 -1.23 -12.27
N PRO A 44 3.15 -0.04 -12.78
CA PRO A 44 2.34 0.09 -13.99
C PRO A 44 3.05 -0.54 -15.17
N CYS A 45 2.33 -1.38 -15.91
CA CYS A 45 2.82 -1.94 -17.17
C CYS A 45 2.03 -1.46 -18.39
N ALA A 46 0.81 -0.94 -18.19
CA ALA A 46 -0.03 -0.36 -19.22
C ALA A 46 -1.16 0.47 -18.58
N ASP A 47 -1.76 1.37 -19.36
CA ASP A 47 -3.04 1.97 -19.02
C ASP A 47 -4.14 0.90 -19.02
N GLU A 48 -5.13 1.03 -18.13
CA GLU A 48 -6.25 0.11 -18.04
C GLU A 48 -7.32 0.41 -19.10
N ASP A 49 -7.50 -0.53 -20.03
CA ASP A 49 -8.48 -0.46 -21.11
C ASP A 49 -9.76 -1.27 -20.83
N TYR A 50 -9.75 -2.09 -19.77
CA TYR A 50 -10.81 -3.01 -19.34
C TYR A 50 -11.12 -4.13 -20.35
N ALA A 51 -10.19 -4.44 -21.25
CA ALA A 51 -10.34 -5.52 -22.23
C ALA A 51 -10.21 -6.91 -21.59
N GLN A 52 -9.40 -7.02 -20.53
CA GLN A 52 -9.21 -8.24 -19.76
C GLN A 52 -9.89 -8.13 -18.39
N LEU A 53 -10.60 -9.18 -17.99
CA LEU A 53 -11.17 -9.29 -16.65
C LEU A 53 -10.17 -9.90 -15.68
N GLY A 54 -10.17 -9.40 -14.46
CA GLY A 54 -9.47 -10.00 -13.34
C GLY A 54 -7.96 -9.79 -13.33
N ASN A 55 -7.41 -8.93 -14.19
CA ASN A 55 -6.01 -8.51 -14.09
C ASN A 55 -5.80 -7.64 -12.83
N SER A 56 -4.54 -7.54 -12.38
CA SER A 56 -4.18 -6.61 -11.31
C SER A 56 -4.21 -5.16 -11.82
N ARG A 57 -4.79 -4.24 -11.05
CA ARG A 57 -4.87 -2.81 -11.38
C ARG A 57 -4.89 -1.91 -10.16
N LEU A 58 -4.48 -0.66 -10.35
CA LEU A 58 -4.64 0.46 -9.42
C LEU A 58 -5.57 1.49 -10.07
N GLY A 59 -6.54 1.99 -9.31
CA GLY A 59 -7.50 2.97 -9.80
C GLY A 59 -8.59 2.42 -10.72
N GLY A 60 -9.48 3.29 -11.17
CA GLY A 60 -10.57 2.94 -12.08
C GLY A 60 -11.74 2.20 -11.43
N LEU A 61 -12.25 1.15 -12.09
CA LEU A 61 -13.39 0.37 -11.64
C LEU A 61 -13.01 -1.11 -11.42
N PRO A 62 -13.59 -1.77 -10.39
CA PRO A 62 -13.34 -3.18 -10.08
C PRO A 62 -14.03 -4.11 -11.09
N ASP A 63 -13.47 -5.32 -11.27
CA ASP A 63 -14.23 -6.41 -11.87
C ASP A 63 -14.95 -7.17 -10.75
N LEU A 64 -16.28 -7.06 -10.68
CA LEU A 64 -17.08 -7.67 -9.62
C LEU A 64 -17.66 -9.02 -10.06
N PRO A 65 -17.89 -9.95 -9.12
CA PRO A 65 -18.68 -11.14 -9.39
C PRO A 65 -20.04 -10.81 -10.02
N VAL A 66 -20.48 -11.61 -10.97
CA VAL A 66 -21.81 -11.47 -11.56
C VAL A 66 -22.88 -11.58 -10.46
N GLY A 67 -23.72 -10.55 -10.34
CA GLY A 67 -24.78 -10.48 -9.33
C GLY A 67 -24.36 -9.81 -8.02
N MET A 68 -23.09 -9.44 -7.86
CA MET A 68 -22.65 -8.59 -6.75
C MET A 68 -22.91 -7.11 -7.08
N ASP A 69 -23.58 -6.41 -6.16
CA ASP A 69 -23.73 -4.96 -6.24
C ASP A 69 -22.39 -4.26 -5.93
N TYR A 70 -22.24 -3.03 -6.43
CA TYR A 70 -21.09 -2.21 -6.08
C TYR A 70 -21.04 -1.97 -4.56
N PRO A 71 -19.88 -2.10 -3.90
CA PRO A 71 -19.79 -1.89 -2.45
C PRO A 71 -20.23 -0.49 -2.02
N VAL A 72 -21.12 -0.43 -1.04
CA VAL A 72 -21.63 0.82 -0.47
C VAL A 72 -21.54 0.79 1.05
N THR A 73 -21.32 1.96 1.65
CA THR A 73 -21.57 2.20 3.07
C THR A 73 -22.99 2.72 3.24
N LEU A 74 -23.69 2.23 4.26
CA LEU A 74 -24.97 2.78 4.68
C LEU A 74 -24.74 3.86 5.73
N VAL A 75 -25.17 5.08 5.44
CA VAL A 75 -24.95 6.25 6.29
C VAL A 75 -26.28 6.82 6.74
N GLY A 76 -26.49 6.93 8.06
CA GLY A 76 -27.70 7.52 8.59
C GLY A 76 -27.82 9.01 8.25
N ARG A 77 -29.04 9.52 8.05
CA ARG A 77 -29.25 10.93 7.68
C ARG A 77 -28.59 11.94 8.63
N LEU A 78 -28.72 11.71 9.94
CA LEU A 78 -28.12 12.59 10.94
C LEU A 78 -26.60 12.50 10.93
N GLU A 79 -26.07 11.31 10.71
CA GLU A 79 -24.64 11.04 10.66
C GLU A 79 -23.98 11.72 9.45
N MET A 80 -24.67 11.75 8.32
CA MET A 80 -24.23 12.47 7.12
C MET A 80 -24.29 13.98 7.35
N LEU A 81 -25.39 14.51 7.90
CA LEU A 81 -25.50 15.93 8.24
C LEU A 81 -24.41 16.40 9.20
N ASP A 82 -24.05 15.57 10.18
CA ASP A 82 -22.96 15.85 11.10
C ASP A 82 -21.63 15.99 10.38
N ALA A 83 -21.34 15.10 9.43
CA ALA A 83 -20.11 15.17 8.65
C ALA A 83 -20.01 16.45 7.81
N TYR A 84 -21.10 16.87 7.16
CA TYR A 84 -21.12 18.13 6.39
C TYR A 84 -21.06 19.36 7.31
N ALA A 85 -21.77 19.34 8.44
CA ALA A 85 -21.77 20.43 9.40
C ALA A 85 -20.36 20.68 9.98
N GLU A 86 -19.63 19.61 10.29
CA GLU A 86 -18.25 19.66 10.76
C GLU A 86 -17.30 20.22 9.70
N GLU A 87 -17.37 19.70 8.47
CA GLU A 87 -16.46 20.11 7.39
C GLU A 87 -16.64 21.57 6.98
N PHE A 88 -17.89 21.98 6.77
CA PHE A 88 -18.19 23.31 6.25
C PHE A 88 -18.34 24.35 7.37
N ASP A 89 -18.07 23.98 8.63
CA ASP A 89 -18.20 24.84 9.82
C ASP A 89 -19.57 25.53 9.90
N HIS A 90 -20.64 24.74 9.76
CA HIS A 90 -22.02 25.21 9.68
C HIS A 90 -22.96 24.36 10.53
N THR A 91 -24.15 24.87 10.85
CA THR A 91 -25.15 24.07 11.58
C THR A 91 -25.84 23.10 10.63
N ARG A 92 -26.40 22.01 11.18
CA ARG A 92 -27.18 21.03 10.41
C ARG A 92 -28.33 21.71 9.65
N GLU A 93 -29.01 22.66 10.28
CA GLU A 93 -30.12 23.40 9.66
C GLU A 93 -29.63 24.20 8.45
N TYR A 94 -28.46 24.84 8.55
CA TYR A 94 -27.87 25.58 7.44
C TYR A 94 -27.52 24.67 6.26
N ILE A 95 -26.86 23.53 6.53
CA ILE A 95 -26.54 22.52 5.52
C ILE A 95 -27.83 22.02 4.85
N GLU A 96 -28.84 21.68 5.64
CA GLU A 96 -30.14 21.20 5.14
C GLU A 96 -30.82 22.19 4.20
N GLU A 97 -30.83 23.47 4.55
CA GLU A 97 -31.52 24.50 3.79
C GLU A 97 -30.75 24.98 2.55
N HIS A 98 -29.41 24.91 2.55
CA HIS A 98 -28.59 25.64 1.58
C HIS A 98 -27.70 24.77 0.68
N TYR A 99 -27.36 23.54 1.08
CA TYR A 99 -26.31 22.76 0.38
C TYR A 99 -26.84 21.76 -0.64
N CYS A 100 -28.15 21.54 -0.75
CA CYS A 100 -28.73 20.47 -1.59
C CYS A 100 -28.05 19.09 -1.38
N TRP A 101 -27.39 18.89 -0.24
CA TRP A 101 -26.40 17.84 0.06
C TRP A 101 -26.93 16.41 -0.11
N SER A 102 -28.25 16.22 -0.07
CA SER A 102 -28.90 14.91 -0.18
C SER A 102 -29.27 14.52 -1.61
N GLN A 103 -29.19 15.44 -2.59
CA GLN A 103 -29.61 15.16 -3.98
C GLN A 103 -28.64 14.23 -4.72
N ASP A 104 -27.39 14.18 -4.28
CA ASP A 104 -26.33 13.38 -4.89
C ASP A 104 -26.27 11.94 -4.36
N TRP A 105 -26.98 11.66 -3.26
CA TRP A 105 -26.97 10.37 -2.58
C TRP A 105 -28.25 9.56 -2.82
N ASP A 106 -28.11 8.25 -2.95
CA ASP A 106 -29.22 7.32 -3.09
C ASP A 106 -29.79 6.97 -1.70
N TRP A 107 -31.05 7.29 -1.43
CA TRP A 107 -31.71 7.00 -0.15
C TRP A 107 -32.37 5.62 -0.17
N ASP A 108 -31.97 4.75 0.75
CA ASP A 108 -32.61 3.45 0.98
C ASP A 108 -33.67 3.57 2.08
N GLU A 109 -34.93 3.54 1.69
CA GLU A 109 -36.07 3.60 2.61
C GLU A 109 -36.14 2.41 3.58
N ALA A 110 -35.68 1.23 3.19
CA ALA A 110 -35.72 0.07 4.07
C ALA A 110 -34.62 0.15 5.14
N ALA A 111 -33.44 0.63 4.77
CA ALA A 111 -32.31 0.83 5.68
C ALA A 111 -32.40 2.14 6.49
N GLN A 112 -33.24 3.09 6.06
CA GLN A 112 -33.29 4.46 6.59
C GLN A 112 -31.91 5.12 6.55
N ALA A 113 -31.20 4.95 5.43
CA ALA A 113 -29.82 5.37 5.26
C ALA A 113 -29.51 5.72 3.80
N PHE A 114 -28.53 6.57 3.59
CA PHE A 114 -27.94 6.82 2.28
C PHE A 114 -26.99 5.68 1.90
N ARG A 115 -27.06 5.24 0.64
CA ARG A 115 -26.12 4.30 0.03
C ARG A 115 -24.99 5.10 -0.58
N VAL A 116 -23.85 5.13 0.10
CA VAL A 116 -22.67 5.85 -0.35
C VAL A 116 -21.67 4.86 -0.97
N PRO A 117 -21.37 4.94 -2.26
CA PRO A 117 -20.39 4.07 -2.89
C PRO A 117 -19.01 4.19 -2.23
N MET A 118 -18.36 3.06 -1.96
CA MET A 118 -16.97 3.04 -1.50
C MET A 118 -16.05 3.34 -2.69
N GLN A 119 -14.97 4.11 -2.48
CA GLN A 119 -13.99 4.34 -3.53
C GLN A 119 -13.20 3.06 -3.80
N PHE A 120 -13.10 2.66 -5.06
CA PHE A 120 -12.21 1.57 -5.46
C PHE A 120 -10.76 2.04 -5.50
N ILE A 121 -9.87 1.29 -4.85
CA ILE A 121 -8.44 1.58 -4.80
C ILE A 121 -7.66 0.68 -5.75
N ALA A 122 -7.83 -0.63 -5.62
CA ALA A 122 -7.05 -1.60 -6.38
C ALA A 122 -7.74 -2.96 -6.46
N GLN A 123 -7.37 -3.73 -7.47
CA GLN A 123 -7.67 -5.16 -7.60
C GLN A 123 -6.36 -5.89 -7.81
N LEU A 124 -6.12 -6.96 -7.07
CA LEU A 124 -4.91 -7.79 -7.21
C LEU A 124 -5.29 -9.21 -7.55
N ASN A 125 -4.71 -9.76 -8.61
CA ASN A 125 -4.85 -11.14 -8.99
C ASN A 125 -3.83 -12.01 -8.24
N CYS A 126 -4.31 -12.83 -7.31
CA CYS A 126 -3.44 -13.70 -6.52
C CYS A 126 -2.76 -14.79 -7.37
N SER A 127 -3.40 -15.27 -8.44
CA SER A 127 -2.84 -16.26 -9.36
C SER A 127 -1.57 -15.74 -10.06
N ASP A 128 -1.55 -14.46 -10.44
CA ASP A 128 -0.39 -13.81 -11.08
C ASP A 128 0.75 -13.59 -10.09
N LEU A 129 0.41 -13.27 -8.84
CA LEU A 129 1.38 -12.93 -7.80
C LEU A 129 1.94 -14.16 -7.07
N LYS A 130 1.35 -15.34 -7.24
CA LYS A 130 1.68 -16.55 -6.48
C LYS A 130 3.13 -17.01 -6.66
N ALA A 131 3.77 -16.71 -7.79
CA ALA A 131 5.16 -17.05 -8.03
C ALA A 131 6.13 -16.24 -7.17
N PHE A 132 5.71 -15.07 -6.70
CA PHE A 132 6.56 -14.11 -5.98
C PHE A 132 6.42 -14.21 -4.47
N GLN A 133 5.38 -14.83 -3.94
CA GLN A 133 5.10 -14.87 -2.50
C GLN A 133 4.38 -16.16 -2.12
N SER A 134 4.26 -16.44 -0.82
CA SER A 134 3.55 -17.62 -0.31
C SER A 134 2.52 -17.33 0.79
N TYR A 135 2.24 -16.06 1.07
CA TYR A 135 1.39 -15.62 2.18
C TYR A 135 -0.01 -15.15 1.75
N LEU A 136 -0.21 -14.71 0.51
CA LEU A 136 -1.56 -14.46 -0.03
C LEU A 136 -2.22 -15.79 -0.45
N PRO A 137 -3.56 -15.80 -0.64
CA PRO A 137 -4.21 -16.85 -1.41
C PRO A 137 -3.45 -17.18 -2.70
N ARG A 138 -3.52 -18.44 -3.14
CA ARG A 138 -2.81 -18.89 -4.34
C ARG A 138 -3.55 -18.58 -5.64
N GLU A 139 -4.84 -18.30 -5.52
CA GLU A 139 -5.77 -18.02 -6.60
C GLU A 139 -6.88 -17.10 -6.10
N GLY A 140 -7.66 -16.54 -7.04
CA GLY A 140 -8.66 -15.53 -6.74
C GLY A 140 -8.08 -14.12 -6.72
N ARG A 141 -8.87 -13.18 -6.22
CA ARG A 141 -8.60 -11.74 -6.34
C ARG A 141 -8.89 -11.04 -5.03
N LEU A 142 -8.10 -10.02 -4.72
CA LEU A 142 -8.35 -9.09 -3.62
C LEU A 142 -8.78 -7.76 -4.19
N LEU A 143 -9.91 -7.24 -3.73
CA LEU A 143 -10.44 -5.93 -4.10
C LEU A 143 -10.33 -5.00 -2.90
N PHE A 144 -9.71 -3.84 -3.07
CA PHE A 144 -9.45 -2.86 -2.03
C PHE A 144 -10.36 -1.65 -2.23
N PHE A 145 -11.11 -1.30 -1.19
CA PHE A 145 -12.03 -0.17 -1.19
C PHE A 145 -11.80 0.72 0.01
N LEU A 146 -12.16 1.99 -0.12
CA LEU A 146 -12.08 2.99 0.93
C LEU A 146 -13.44 3.67 1.12
N GLU A 147 -13.92 3.76 2.35
CA GLU A 147 -15.09 4.59 2.66
C GLU A 147 -14.70 6.07 2.54
N ARG A 148 -15.39 6.81 1.66
CA ARG A 148 -15.06 8.19 1.27
C ARG A 148 -16.21 9.16 1.46
N TRP A 149 -16.95 9.00 2.56
CA TRP A 149 -18.15 9.80 2.82
C TRP A 149 -17.98 10.75 4.04
N ARG A 150 -16.85 10.68 4.74
CA ARG A 150 -16.47 11.58 5.83
C ARG A 150 -15.16 12.27 5.51
N PHE A 151 -15.06 13.53 5.93
CA PHE A 151 -13.82 14.32 5.94
C PHE A 151 -12.88 13.97 7.12
N SER A 152 -13.05 12.78 7.70
CA SER A 152 -12.33 12.36 8.91
C SER A 152 -10.95 11.82 8.57
N GLU A 153 -9.98 12.06 9.45
CA GLU A 153 -8.68 11.37 9.42
C GLU A 153 -8.79 9.86 9.67
N MET A 154 -9.92 9.38 10.23
CA MET A 154 -10.16 7.95 10.44
C MET A 154 -10.60 7.25 9.15
N LEU A 155 -9.64 6.60 8.51
CA LEU A 155 -9.87 5.80 7.32
C LEU A 155 -10.55 4.47 7.64
N ARG A 156 -11.48 4.07 6.76
CA ARG A 156 -12.12 2.75 6.80
C ARG A 156 -11.87 2.03 5.48
N GLY A 157 -10.87 1.17 5.49
CA GLY A 157 -10.51 0.32 4.36
C GLY A 157 -11.28 -1.00 4.41
N HIS A 158 -11.73 -1.46 3.25
CA HIS A 158 -12.40 -2.75 3.07
C HIS A 158 -11.63 -3.58 2.06
N VAL A 159 -11.50 -4.89 2.35
CA VAL A 159 -10.88 -5.84 1.42
C VAL A 159 -11.86 -6.98 1.16
N TYR A 160 -12.16 -7.22 -0.11
CA TYR A 160 -13.00 -8.34 -0.52
C TYR A 160 -12.16 -9.39 -1.22
N TYR A 161 -12.29 -10.64 -0.79
CA TYR A 161 -11.75 -11.78 -1.53
C TYR A 161 -12.80 -12.32 -2.50
N VAL A 162 -12.41 -12.44 -3.76
CA VAL A 162 -13.22 -13.01 -4.84
C VAL A 162 -12.54 -14.30 -5.31
N ALA A 163 -13.23 -15.42 -5.16
CA ALA A 163 -12.71 -16.71 -5.61
C ALA A 163 -12.47 -16.76 -7.13
N GLU A 164 -11.54 -17.61 -7.56
CA GLU A 164 -11.09 -17.68 -8.96
C GLU A 164 -12.22 -18.10 -9.92
N ASP A 165 -13.06 -19.03 -9.47
CA ASP A 165 -14.13 -19.68 -10.25
C ASP A 165 -15.39 -18.81 -10.44
N LEU A 166 -15.48 -17.68 -9.73
CA LEU A 166 -16.58 -16.74 -9.90
C LEU A 166 -16.47 -16.02 -11.24
N LEU A 167 -17.57 -16.02 -11.98
CA LEU A 167 -17.71 -15.23 -13.21
C LEU A 167 -17.69 -13.75 -12.84
N LEU A 168 -16.88 -12.98 -13.57
CA LEU A 168 -16.74 -11.54 -13.37
C LEU A 168 -17.53 -10.76 -14.41
N LYS A 169 -17.91 -9.55 -14.02
CA LYS A 169 -18.42 -8.49 -14.88
C LYS A 169 -17.48 -7.28 -14.77
N SER A 170 -17.11 -6.72 -15.90
CA SER A 170 -16.27 -5.51 -15.93
C SER A 170 -16.94 -4.36 -15.18
N GLY A 171 -16.12 -3.60 -14.46
CA GLY A 171 -16.53 -2.37 -13.81
C GLY A 171 -17.23 -1.37 -14.74
N LYS A 172 -16.83 -1.31 -16.02
CA LYS A 172 -17.46 -0.44 -17.04
C LYS A 172 -18.93 -0.78 -17.32
N ALA A 173 -19.39 -1.96 -16.92
CA ALA A 173 -20.78 -2.38 -17.08
C ALA A 173 -21.61 -2.18 -15.79
N ILE A 174 -21.00 -1.67 -14.73
CA ILE A 174 -21.67 -1.20 -13.52
C ILE A 174 -22.20 0.20 -13.82
N ALA A 175 -23.42 0.51 -13.36
CA ALA A 175 -23.93 1.87 -13.46
C ALA A 175 -22.97 2.83 -12.74
N GLU A 176 -22.67 3.98 -13.33
CA GLU A 176 -21.73 4.96 -12.78
C GLU A 176 -22.08 5.24 -11.30
N PRO A 177 -21.21 4.85 -10.36
CA PRO A 177 -21.47 5.15 -8.96
C PRO A 177 -21.40 6.66 -8.77
N LYS A 178 -22.36 7.21 -8.03
CA LYS A 178 -22.38 8.65 -7.73
C LYS A 178 -21.47 8.93 -6.56
N PHE A 179 -20.51 9.82 -6.78
CA PHE A 179 -19.66 10.39 -5.74
C PHE A 179 -19.98 11.87 -5.66
N ASP A 180 -20.09 12.40 -4.45
CA ASP A 180 -20.24 13.85 -4.23
C ASP A 180 -18.88 14.50 -4.46
N ASP A 181 -18.78 15.41 -5.44
CA ASP A 181 -17.51 16.07 -5.79
C ASP A 181 -16.96 16.95 -4.66
N ALA A 182 -17.79 17.45 -3.73
CA ALA A 182 -17.31 18.24 -2.59
C ALA A 182 -16.70 17.36 -1.49
N VAL A 183 -17.18 16.11 -1.33
CA VAL A 183 -16.65 15.13 -0.36
C VAL A 183 -15.52 14.28 -0.97
N CYS A 184 -15.62 14.00 -2.27
CA CYS A 184 -14.76 13.10 -3.03
C CYS A 184 -13.87 13.82 -4.05
N ALA A 185 -13.69 15.15 -3.94
CA ALA A 185 -12.95 16.04 -4.86
C ALA A 185 -11.58 15.53 -5.33
N ASN A 186 -10.98 14.60 -4.59
CA ASN A 186 -9.68 14.01 -4.87
C ASN A 186 -9.84 12.54 -5.30
N TYR A 187 -10.54 12.33 -6.40
CA TYR A 187 -10.50 11.07 -7.15
C TYR A 187 -9.13 10.95 -7.82
N GLU A 188 -8.08 10.80 -7.01
CA GLU A 188 -6.67 10.86 -7.42
C GLU A 188 -6.27 9.73 -8.40
N TYR A 189 -7.19 8.79 -8.69
CA TYR A 189 -7.02 7.77 -9.72
C TYR A 189 -8.16 7.75 -10.75
N GLU A 190 -8.47 8.89 -11.37
CA GLU A 190 -9.17 8.85 -12.67
C GLU A 190 -8.37 8.03 -13.70
N ALA A 191 -7.03 8.12 -13.65
CA ALA A 191 -6.14 7.26 -14.41
C ALA A 191 -6.02 5.88 -13.73
N ALA A 192 -6.36 4.84 -14.49
CA ALA A 192 -6.28 3.45 -14.05
C ALA A 192 -5.15 2.74 -14.77
N TYR A 193 -4.38 1.94 -14.03
CA TYR A 193 -3.19 1.26 -14.56
C TYR A 193 -3.27 -0.23 -14.30
N GLN A 194 -2.88 -1.03 -15.30
CA GLN A 194 -2.59 -2.44 -15.10
C GLN A 194 -1.27 -2.58 -14.32
N LEU A 195 -1.25 -3.48 -13.35
CA LEU A 195 -0.11 -3.69 -12.46
C LEU A 195 0.62 -5.00 -12.77
N GLN A 196 1.94 -4.91 -12.80
CA GLN A 196 2.85 -6.05 -12.81
C GLN A 196 3.56 -6.18 -11.46
N GLY A 197 3.51 -7.38 -10.88
CA GLY A 197 4.23 -7.72 -9.65
C GLY A 197 5.68 -8.15 -9.91
N ILE A 198 6.59 -7.70 -9.05
CA ILE A 198 7.99 -8.13 -9.01
C ILE A 198 8.37 -8.47 -7.56
N ALA A 199 9.09 -9.57 -7.36
CA ALA A 199 9.60 -9.93 -6.05
C ALA A 199 10.59 -8.85 -5.54
N SER A 200 10.30 -8.29 -4.37
CA SER A 200 11.05 -7.18 -3.77
C SER A 200 11.42 -7.46 -2.31
N ILE A 201 12.24 -6.58 -1.73
CA ILE A 201 12.45 -6.55 -0.29
C ILE A 201 12.04 -5.19 0.26
N LYS A 202 11.49 -5.15 1.47
CA LYS A 202 11.23 -3.89 2.19
C LYS A 202 11.92 -3.92 3.52
N MET A 203 12.69 -2.87 3.79
CA MET A 203 13.31 -2.66 5.07
C MET A 203 12.45 -1.69 5.86
N ILE A 204 12.25 -1.96 7.13
CA ILE A 204 11.73 -0.94 8.05
C ILE A 204 12.81 0.11 8.29
N ALA A 205 12.43 1.38 8.39
CA ALA A 205 13.35 2.44 8.76
C ALA A 205 14.00 2.12 10.13
N THR A 206 15.29 2.37 10.28
CA THR A 206 16.04 1.93 11.47
C THR A 206 15.65 2.67 12.73
N ASP A 207 15.21 3.93 12.62
CA ASP A 207 14.62 4.71 13.69
C ASP A 207 13.31 4.10 14.22
N MET A 208 12.55 3.43 13.36
CA MET A 208 11.32 2.71 13.72
C MET A 208 11.59 1.38 14.44
N ILE A 209 12.84 0.89 14.43
CA ILE A 209 13.28 -0.26 15.24
C ILE A 209 13.50 0.16 16.71
N ASN A 210 13.58 1.47 16.98
CA ASN A 210 13.77 2.02 18.33
C ASN A 210 12.47 1.97 19.18
N SER A 211 12.59 2.31 20.47
CA SER A 211 11.80 1.88 21.63
C SER A 211 10.26 1.88 21.60
N ASP A 212 9.63 2.48 20.61
CA ASP A 212 8.16 2.60 20.53
C ASP A 212 7.49 1.35 19.95
N ASN A 213 8.26 0.46 19.30
CA ASN A 213 7.80 -0.88 18.92
C ASN A 213 8.51 -1.96 19.77
N PRO A 214 7.93 -2.38 20.91
CA PRO A 214 8.57 -3.34 21.82
C PRO A 214 8.84 -4.70 21.15
N HIS A 215 8.12 -5.03 20.08
CA HIS A 215 8.36 -6.25 19.33
C HIS A 215 9.58 -6.18 18.42
N LEU A 216 9.75 -5.12 17.64
CA LEU A 216 10.94 -4.98 16.79
C LEU A 216 12.21 -5.00 17.64
N LEU A 217 12.15 -4.34 18.81
CA LEU A 217 13.20 -4.41 19.80
C LEU A 217 13.42 -5.83 20.36
N LYS A 218 12.37 -6.61 20.59
CA LYS A 218 12.46 -8.01 21.04
C LYS A 218 13.09 -8.92 19.97
N LEU A 219 12.71 -8.75 18.70
CA LEU A 219 13.25 -9.49 17.57
C LEU A 219 14.74 -9.16 17.36
N ALA A 220 15.10 -7.86 17.43
CA ALA A 220 16.49 -7.39 17.45
C ALA A 220 17.23 -8.07 18.61
N LYS A 221 16.71 -7.98 19.84
CA LYS A 221 17.34 -8.57 21.04
C LYS A 221 17.55 -10.08 20.93
N ALA A 222 16.59 -10.83 20.38
CA ALA A 222 16.75 -12.27 20.18
C ALA A 222 17.91 -12.60 19.23
N ARG A 223 18.11 -11.80 18.18
CA ARG A 223 19.28 -11.95 17.28
C ARG A 223 20.57 -11.46 17.92
N LEU A 224 20.51 -10.38 18.70
CA LEU A 224 21.64 -9.82 19.43
C LEU A 224 22.20 -10.81 20.46
N GLN A 225 21.35 -11.61 21.11
CA GLN A 225 21.78 -12.62 22.07
C GLN A 225 22.68 -13.71 21.46
N ALA A 226 22.68 -13.87 20.13
CA ALA A 226 23.61 -14.76 19.43
C ALA A 226 25.02 -14.16 19.25
N LEU A 227 25.21 -12.87 19.54
CA LEU A 227 26.48 -12.15 19.47
C LEU A 227 27.15 -12.03 20.86
N PRO A 228 28.49 -11.96 20.95
CA PRO A 228 29.20 -11.63 22.19
C PRO A 228 28.79 -10.27 22.78
N GLU A 229 28.73 -10.15 24.12
CA GLU A 229 28.32 -8.92 24.85
C GLU A 229 28.91 -7.59 24.31
N PRO A 230 30.23 -7.49 24.02
CA PRO A 230 30.80 -6.25 23.48
C PRO A 230 30.21 -5.84 22.13
N GLN A 231 29.72 -6.80 21.35
CA GLN A 231 29.13 -6.58 20.03
C GLN A 231 27.63 -6.26 20.13
N GLN A 232 26.95 -6.74 21.17
CA GLN A 232 25.56 -6.38 21.44
C GLN A 232 25.41 -4.88 21.71
N ALA A 233 26.32 -4.32 22.52
CA ALA A 233 26.33 -2.90 22.83
C ALA A 233 26.54 -2.02 21.57
N MET A 234 27.44 -2.42 20.67
CA MET A 234 27.69 -1.71 19.41
C MET A 234 26.46 -1.68 18.50
N VAL A 235 25.74 -2.79 18.37
CA VAL A 235 24.54 -2.81 17.51
C VAL A 235 23.37 -2.07 18.14
N LEU A 236 23.22 -2.14 19.47
CA LEU A 236 22.21 -1.33 20.18
C LEU A 236 22.49 0.17 20.06
N GLU A 237 23.76 0.57 20.09
CA GLU A 237 24.18 1.94 19.81
C GLU A 237 23.84 2.33 18.37
N ALA A 238 24.19 1.50 17.38
CA ALA A 238 23.86 1.76 15.97
C ALA A 238 22.35 1.84 15.69
N LEU A 239 21.51 1.09 16.41
CA LEU A 239 20.04 1.19 16.33
C LEU A 239 19.48 2.43 17.06
N ALA A 240 20.24 3.01 18.00
CA ALA A 240 19.84 4.19 18.76
C ALA A 240 20.27 5.50 18.10
N VAL A 241 21.33 5.48 17.27
CA VAL A 241 21.70 6.62 16.44
C VAL A 241 20.77 6.66 15.23
N VAL A 242 19.88 7.66 15.20
CA VAL A 242 19.14 8.05 14.01
C VAL A 242 20.16 8.70 13.06
N ASP A 243 20.86 7.89 12.28
CA ASP A 243 21.79 8.38 11.26
C ASP A 243 21.33 7.92 9.89
N ASP A 244 20.98 8.89 9.04
CA ASP A 244 20.71 8.67 7.62
C ASP A 244 21.90 7.97 6.92
N GLU A 245 23.11 8.01 7.50
CA GLU A 245 24.29 7.32 7.00
C GLU A 245 24.28 5.78 7.11
N LEU A 246 23.33 5.19 7.83
CA LEU A 246 23.16 3.74 7.95
C LEU A 246 22.16 3.17 6.92
N VAL A 247 21.44 4.04 6.20
CA VAL A 247 20.45 3.63 5.21
C VAL A 247 21.16 3.30 3.88
N PRO A 248 21.07 2.06 3.38
CA PRO A 248 21.70 1.67 2.13
C PRO A 248 21.30 2.55 0.94
N GLU A 249 22.32 3.18 0.34
CA GLU A 249 22.23 4.35 -0.54
C GLU A 249 21.27 4.22 -1.74
N TRP A 250 20.92 3.03 -2.22
CA TRP A 250 20.33 2.88 -3.56
C TRP A 250 18.79 2.87 -3.64
N GLN A 251 18.07 2.34 -2.64
CA GLN A 251 16.60 2.17 -2.76
C GLN A 251 15.82 3.48 -2.59
N ASP A 252 16.42 4.47 -1.93
CA ASP A 252 15.73 5.68 -1.48
C ASP A 252 16.15 6.94 -2.27
N GLN A 253 16.90 6.77 -3.37
CA GLN A 253 17.35 7.90 -4.20
C GLN A 253 16.26 8.47 -5.10
N LEU A 254 15.25 7.64 -5.44
CA LEU A 254 14.07 8.08 -6.18
C LEU A 254 12.93 8.40 -5.22
N LYS A 255 12.48 9.64 -5.25
CA LYS A 255 11.40 10.21 -4.44
C LYS A 255 10.08 10.12 -5.17
N GLY A 256 8.98 10.33 -4.45
CA GLY A 256 7.62 10.10 -4.93
C GLY A 256 7.29 10.63 -6.33
N TYR A 257 7.63 11.89 -6.66
CA TYR A 257 7.40 12.43 -8.01
C TYR A 257 8.25 11.76 -9.11
N GLU A 258 9.46 11.29 -8.79
CA GLU A 258 10.33 10.58 -9.73
C GLU A 258 9.81 9.17 -9.98
N LEU A 259 9.28 8.53 -8.93
CA LEU A 259 8.54 7.29 -9.08
C LEU A 259 7.34 7.54 -9.99
N ILE A 260 6.46 8.49 -9.67
CA ILE A 260 5.29 8.87 -10.50
C ILE A 260 5.69 9.07 -11.97
N GLN A 261 6.76 9.80 -12.27
CA GLN A 261 7.21 9.98 -13.66
C GLN A 261 7.66 8.67 -14.34
N LEU A 262 8.36 7.77 -13.64
CA LEU A 262 8.69 6.44 -14.20
C LEU A 262 7.43 5.63 -14.50
N ASN A 263 6.41 5.78 -13.66
CA ASN A 263 5.14 5.09 -13.78
C ASN A 263 4.29 5.61 -14.95
N GLU A 264 4.23 6.92 -15.17
CA GLU A 264 3.57 7.53 -16.33
C GLU A 264 4.13 6.99 -17.66
N HIS A 265 5.38 6.54 -17.65
CA HIS A 265 6.04 5.94 -18.81
C HIS A 265 6.02 4.40 -18.81
N GLY A 266 5.39 3.76 -17.82
CA GLY A 266 5.29 2.30 -17.72
C GLY A 266 6.65 1.60 -17.57
N PHE A 267 7.64 2.30 -17.04
CA PHE A 267 8.96 1.72 -16.83
C PHE A 267 8.93 0.77 -15.62
N ILE A 268 9.65 -0.34 -15.75
CA ILE A 268 9.81 -1.34 -14.68
C ILE A 268 11.30 -1.68 -14.45
N PRO A 269 11.69 -2.08 -13.22
CA PRO A 269 13.05 -2.53 -12.94
C PRO A 269 13.55 -3.62 -13.90
N GLY A 270 14.81 -3.50 -14.33
CA GLY A 270 15.44 -4.45 -15.24
C GLY A 270 15.07 -4.31 -16.72
N GLN A 271 14.06 -3.51 -17.07
CA GLN A 271 13.78 -3.16 -18.46
C GLN A 271 14.94 -2.34 -19.04
N ILE A 272 15.32 -2.59 -20.30
CA ILE A 272 16.31 -1.74 -20.98
C ILE A 272 15.66 -0.42 -21.37
N LEU A 273 16.19 0.68 -20.82
CA LEU A 273 15.78 2.03 -21.19
C LEU A 273 16.45 2.42 -22.52
N THR A 274 15.71 2.35 -23.62
CA THR A 274 16.30 2.65 -24.94
C THR A 274 16.67 4.12 -25.07
N GLN A 275 17.63 4.43 -25.94
CA GLN A 275 18.04 5.80 -26.26
C GLN A 275 16.85 6.63 -26.78
N SER A 276 15.93 6.01 -27.51
CA SER A 276 14.72 6.68 -27.99
C SER A 276 13.76 7.02 -26.86
N GLN A 277 13.53 6.10 -25.92
CA GLN A 277 12.69 6.37 -24.75
C GLN A 277 13.31 7.47 -23.89
N TRP A 278 14.62 7.38 -23.62
CA TRP A 278 15.34 8.40 -22.88
C TRP A 278 15.22 9.79 -23.51
N ALA A 279 15.37 9.91 -24.83
CA ALA A 279 15.33 11.19 -25.54
C ALA A 279 13.92 11.78 -25.69
N ASN A 280 12.89 10.93 -25.64
CA ASN A 280 11.48 11.34 -25.80
C ASN A 280 10.77 11.60 -24.46
N THR A 281 11.41 11.31 -23.34
CA THR A 281 10.91 11.61 -22.00
C THR A 281 11.48 12.93 -21.49
N ASP A 282 10.62 13.81 -20.99
CA ASP A 282 11.03 15.04 -20.34
C ASP A 282 11.37 14.77 -18.86
N TRP A 283 12.61 14.35 -18.60
CA TRP A 283 13.10 14.04 -17.27
C TRP A 283 13.19 15.31 -16.42
N GLN A 284 12.24 15.48 -15.49
CA GLN A 284 12.12 16.70 -14.69
C GLN A 284 13.17 16.75 -13.57
N SER A 285 13.58 15.59 -13.05
CA SER A 285 14.59 15.50 -12.00
C SER A 285 16.01 15.38 -12.53
N SER A 286 16.94 16.07 -11.86
CA SER A 286 18.39 15.86 -12.05
C SER A 286 18.86 14.47 -11.62
N ASN A 287 18.17 13.79 -10.70
CA ASN A 287 18.60 12.47 -10.21
C ASN A 287 18.49 11.39 -11.29
N PHE A 288 17.55 11.50 -12.23
CA PHE A 288 17.44 10.55 -13.34
C PHE A 288 18.73 10.46 -14.15
N ARG A 289 19.41 11.59 -14.36
CA ARG A 289 20.68 11.61 -15.09
C ARG A 289 21.84 10.97 -14.33
N ALA A 290 21.74 10.90 -13.01
CA ALA A 290 22.73 10.22 -12.17
C ALA A 290 22.49 8.71 -12.10
N LEU A 291 21.22 8.29 -12.16
CA LEU A 291 20.80 6.92 -11.88
C LEU A 291 20.49 6.09 -13.12
N LEU A 292 19.96 6.71 -14.16
CA LEU A 292 19.53 6.04 -15.37
C LEU A 292 20.57 6.20 -16.47
N VAL A 293 20.87 5.09 -17.15
CA VAL A 293 21.81 5.06 -18.26
C VAL A 293 21.07 4.49 -19.47
N PRO A 294 20.98 5.23 -20.60
CA PRO A 294 20.40 4.69 -21.83
C PRO A 294 21.12 3.42 -22.28
N GLU A 295 20.35 2.51 -22.88
CA GLU A 295 20.79 1.18 -23.31
C GLU A 295 21.30 0.28 -22.17
N GLN A 296 20.95 0.60 -20.93
CA GLN A 296 21.17 -0.27 -19.76
C GLN A 296 19.84 -0.66 -19.13
N PRO A 297 19.79 -1.81 -18.43
CA PRO A 297 18.66 -2.16 -17.58
C PRO A 297 18.41 -1.08 -16.51
N LEU A 298 17.15 -0.71 -16.31
CA LEU A 298 16.73 0.15 -15.23
C LEU A 298 17.14 -0.47 -13.89
N PRO A 299 17.63 0.34 -12.93
CA PRO A 299 17.94 -0.15 -11.60
C PRO A 299 16.67 -0.62 -10.88
N TYR A 300 16.85 -1.29 -9.75
CA TYR A 300 15.75 -1.56 -8.85
C TYR A 300 15.32 -0.27 -8.12
N TYR A 301 14.01 -0.01 -8.08
CA TYR A 301 13.37 1.08 -7.34
C TYR A 301 12.01 0.63 -6.82
N ASN A 302 11.42 1.36 -5.88
CA ASN A 302 10.13 1.00 -5.27
C ASN A 302 8.97 1.16 -6.27
N GLY A 303 8.07 0.18 -6.34
CA GLY A 303 6.82 0.32 -7.10
C GLY A 303 5.84 1.33 -6.46
N ILE A 304 4.78 1.69 -7.20
CA ILE A 304 3.71 2.56 -6.67
C ILE A 304 2.83 1.88 -5.65
N ALA A 305 2.86 0.56 -5.63
CA ALA A 305 2.21 -0.20 -4.61
C ALA A 305 3.07 -1.38 -4.21
N SER A 306 2.80 -1.93 -3.03
CA SER A 306 3.50 -3.12 -2.54
C SER A 306 2.62 -3.94 -1.61
N ILE A 307 3.02 -5.19 -1.45
CA ILE A 307 2.36 -6.20 -0.62
C ILE A 307 3.37 -6.72 0.39
N ASN A 308 2.95 -6.87 1.65
CA ASN A 308 3.86 -7.17 2.76
C ASN A 308 4.99 -6.14 2.85
N GLY A 309 4.58 -4.87 2.73
CA GLY A 309 5.47 -3.73 2.84
C GLY A 309 5.74 -3.32 4.29
N HIS A 310 6.26 -2.11 4.45
CA HIS A 310 6.37 -1.43 5.74
C HIS A 310 5.82 -0.01 5.61
N GLY A 311 5.21 0.48 6.68
CA GLY A 311 4.92 1.90 6.83
C GLY A 311 6.17 2.72 7.05
N ASP A 312 6.13 3.96 6.59
CA ASP A 312 7.14 4.99 6.75
C ASP A 312 6.57 6.20 7.52
N SER A 313 6.01 5.92 8.70
CA SER A 313 5.37 6.97 9.49
C SER A 313 6.36 7.60 10.44
N ARG A 314 6.55 8.92 10.27
CA ARG A 314 7.34 9.80 11.17
C ARG A 314 6.88 9.78 12.63
N TYR A 315 5.73 9.17 12.94
CA TYR A 315 5.08 9.25 14.25
C TYR A 315 4.85 7.90 14.95
N LYS A 316 4.75 6.76 14.21
CA LYS A 316 4.64 5.36 14.71
C LYS A 316 4.34 4.35 13.59
N ALA A 317 4.87 3.12 13.71
CA ALA A 317 4.63 2.05 12.73
C ALA A 317 3.12 1.78 12.55
N PRO A 318 2.58 1.72 11.31
CA PRO A 318 1.15 1.49 11.08
C PRO A 318 0.60 0.23 11.75
N GLU A 319 1.42 -0.80 11.92
CA GLU A 319 1.07 -2.03 12.63
C GLU A 319 0.79 -1.81 14.13
N LEU A 320 1.43 -0.81 14.76
CA LEU A 320 1.12 -0.41 16.14
C LEU A 320 -0.25 0.25 16.25
N HIS A 321 -0.61 1.08 15.27
CA HIS A 321 -1.93 1.69 15.20
C HIS A 321 -3.01 0.62 15.01
N ALA A 322 -2.78 -0.34 14.10
CA ALA A 322 -3.68 -1.46 13.90
C ALA A 322 -3.89 -2.29 15.18
N ALA A 323 -2.82 -2.61 15.91
CA ALA A 323 -2.92 -3.36 17.17
C ALA A 323 -3.62 -2.58 18.28
N ALA A 324 -3.44 -1.25 18.35
CA ALA A 324 -4.12 -0.41 19.33
C ALA A 324 -5.64 -0.37 19.09
N GLU A 325 -6.07 -0.32 17.82
CA GLU A 325 -7.47 -0.22 17.41
C GLU A 325 -8.17 -1.59 17.36
N LEU A 326 -7.52 -2.60 16.81
CA LEU A 326 -8.10 -3.93 16.58
C LEU A 326 -7.73 -4.97 17.65
N GLY A 327 -6.86 -4.61 18.60
CA GLY A 327 -6.34 -5.48 19.65
C GLY A 327 -5.23 -6.42 19.18
N GLY A 328 -4.63 -7.18 20.10
CA GLY A 328 -3.51 -8.08 19.79
C GLY A 328 -2.15 -7.38 19.86
N ASN A 329 -1.13 -7.98 19.25
CA ASN A 329 0.23 -7.41 19.26
C ASN A 329 0.60 -6.93 17.85
N ALA A 330 1.37 -5.85 17.75
CA ALA A 330 1.73 -5.23 16.48
C ALA A 330 2.48 -6.20 15.53
N GLU A 331 3.22 -7.17 16.06
CA GLU A 331 3.87 -8.20 15.26
C GLU A 331 2.95 -9.16 14.54
N ASP A 332 1.71 -9.24 15.01
CA ASP A 332 0.69 -10.05 14.40
C ASP A 332 0.07 -9.33 13.19
N TYR A 333 0.37 -8.05 12.99
CA TYR A 333 -0.09 -7.26 11.87
C TYR A 333 0.98 -7.12 10.78
N LEU A 334 0.53 -7.02 9.53
CA LEU A 334 1.36 -6.65 8.39
C LEU A 334 0.62 -5.69 7.48
N VAL A 335 1.37 -4.88 6.76
CA VAL A 335 0.84 -4.05 5.66
C VAL A 335 0.53 -4.97 4.49
N LEU A 336 -0.75 -5.38 4.38
CA LEU A 336 -1.25 -6.25 3.31
C LEU A 336 -1.07 -5.59 1.95
N PHE A 337 -1.45 -4.32 1.85
CA PHE A 337 -1.34 -3.55 0.62
C PHE A 337 -1.01 -2.11 0.96
N LYS A 338 -0.03 -1.56 0.26
CA LYS A 338 0.41 -0.18 0.36
C LYS A 338 0.35 0.43 -1.03
N ALA A 339 -0.23 1.61 -1.21
CA ALA A 339 -0.29 2.31 -2.49
C ALA A 339 0.02 3.80 -2.35
N VAL A 340 0.72 4.38 -3.32
CA VAL A 340 0.94 5.82 -3.45
C VAL A 340 -0.36 6.46 -3.89
N TYR A 341 -1.09 7.01 -2.93
CA TYR A 341 -2.48 7.43 -3.06
C TYR A 341 -2.65 8.80 -3.75
N SER A 342 -1.71 9.73 -3.56
CA SER A 342 -1.84 11.11 -4.08
C SER A 342 -0.65 11.59 -4.89
N GLU A 343 -0.84 12.67 -5.67
CA GLU A 343 0.26 13.39 -6.34
C GLU A 343 1.31 13.92 -5.36
N HIS A 344 0.91 14.16 -4.11
CA HIS A 344 1.80 14.53 -3.01
C HIS A 344 2.51 13.33 -2.38
N SER A 345 2.39 12.15 -2.99
CA SER A 345 3.04 10.90 -2.59
C SER A 345 2.61 10.37 -1.24
N MET A 346 1.41 10.73 -0.75
CA MET A 346 0.83 10.10 0.44
C MET A 346 0.64 8.62 0.18
N GLN A 347 0.88 7.79 1.19
CA GLN A 347 0.78 6.35 1.08
C GLN A 347 -0.43 5.84 1.86
N LEU A 348 -1.32 5.12 1.18
CA LEU A 348 -2.45 4.44 1.81
C LEU A 348 -2.05 3.01 2.18
N ASN A 349 -2.19 2.66 3.46
CA ASN A 349 -1.85 1.33 3.96
C ASN A 349 -3.12 0.59 4.39
N PHE A 350 -3.29 -0.63 3.88
CA PHE A 350 -4.27 -1.62 4.35
C PHE A 350 -3.53 -2.67 5.17
N ILE A 351 -3.97 -2.87 6.41
CA ILE A 351 -3.25 -3.65 7.42
C ILE A 351 -4.16 -4.77 7.90
N ILE A 352 -3.62 -5.98 7.96
CA ILE A 352 -4.34 -7.19 8.34
C ILE A 352 -3.55 -7.96 9.39
N HIS A 353 -4.28 -8.66 10.27
CA HIS A 353 -3.69 -9.64 11.17
C HIS A 353 -3.28 -10.90 10.39
N ARG A 354 -2.12 -11.49 10.70
CA ARG A 354 -1.55 -12.65 10.00
C ARG A 354 -2.46 -13.88 10.03
N ASP A 355 -3.16 -14.11 11.14
CA ASP A 355 -4.09 -15.22 11.27
C ASP A 355 -5.33 -15.00 10.40
N ASP A 356 -5.82 -13.76 10.31
CA ASP A 356 -6.96 -13.42 9.45
C ASP A 356 -6.58 -13.61 7.97
N LEU A 357 -5.37 -13.17 7.57
CA LEU A 357 -4.81 -13.45 6.25
C LEU A 357 -4.69 -14.96 5.96
N ALA A 358 -4.12 -15.73 6.90
CA ALA A 358 -3.95 -17.18 6.75
C ALA A 358 -5.29 -17.93 6.66
N LEU A 359 -6.34 -17.40 7.31
CA LEU A 359 -7.70 -17.92 7.24
C LEU A 359 -8.50 -17.38 6.05
N GLY A 360 -7.96 -16.46 5.26
CA GLY A 360 -8.66 -15.80 4.16
C GLY A 360 -9.83 -14.92 4.62
N LYS A 361 -9.71 -14.35 5.83
CA LYS A 361 -10.71 -13.46 6.43
C LYS A 361 -10.26 -12.01 6.28
N PHE A 362 -11.07 -11.21 5.62
CA PHE A 362 -10.74 -9.83 5.26
C PHE A 362 -11.72 -8.80 5.87
N ASP A 363 -12.47 -9.21 6.91
CA ASP A 363 -13.44 -8.38 7.62
C ASP A 363 -12.82 -7.47 8.70
N ARG A 364 -11.55 -7.71 9.05
CA ARG A 364 -10.80 -6.95 10.07
C ARG A 364 -9.58 -6.28 9.46
N ILE A 365 -9.82 -5.17 8.79
CA ILE A 365 -8.79 -4.37 8.13
C ILE A 365 -8.65 -3.04 8.84
N TYR A 366 -7.41 -2.66 9.16
CA TYR A 366 -7.09 -1.32 9.58
C TYR A 366 -6.51 -0.53 8.41
N CYS A 367 -6.85 0.75 8.30
CA CYS A 367 -6.41 1.60 7.21
C CYS A 367 -5.87 2.92 7.76
N ILE A 368 -4.75 3.40 7.21
CA ILE A 368 -4.12 4.64 7.63
C ILE A 368 -3.32 5.27 6.48
N TYR A 369 -3.28 6.60 6.44
CA TYR A 369 -2.35 7.33 5.59
C TYR A 369 -0.97 7.36 6.22
N ASP A 370 0.01 7.48 5.35
CA ASP A 370 1.40 7.62 5.71
C ASP A 370 2.07 8.62 4.77
N ASN A 371 3.17 9.24 5.23
CA ASN A 371 3.80 10.40 4.58
C ASN A 371 5.14 10.07 3.93
#